data_AF-A0A172YCH9-F1
#
_entry.id   AF-A0A172YCH9-F1
#
_cell.length_a   1.000
_cell.length_b   1.000
_cell.length_c   1.000
_cell.angle_alpha   90.00
_cell.angle_beta   90.00
_cell.angle_gamma   90.00
#
_symmetry.space_group_name_H-M   'P 1'
#
loop_
_entity.id
_entity.type
_entity.pdbx_description
1 polymer ?
#
loop_
_entity_poly.entity_id
_entity_poly.type
_entity_poly.pdbx_seq_one_letter_code
_entity_poly.pdbx_strand_id
1 'polypeptide(L)'
;MPESRFYAKAVAGWPALLARLIALSEAPADRLAIILGDTARLASLGTPEENPSAAELLAWAHVRPPLWAAKTALFLLVQMPRRPAPESEEERAAWAYLWLRLRPRESLVAALAALPEYLRATLADDLDQAWRDQVSQRLV
;
A
#
# COMPACT_ATOMS: atom_id res chain seq x y z
N MET A 1 6.47 12.19 -19.43
CA MET A 1 7.52 11.63 -18.55
C MET A 1 7.40 10.12 -18.60
N PRO A 2 8.48 9.33 -18.81
CA PRO A 2 8.36 7.89 -18.68
C PRO A 2 8.09 7.59 -17.21
N GLU A 3 6.96 6.96 -16.92
CA GLU A 3 6.75 6.37 -15.60
C GLU A 3 7.97 5.50 -15.29
N SER A 4 8.59 5.70 -14.12
CA SER A 4 9.73 4.88 -13.76
C SER A 4 9.31 3.41 -13.75
N ARG A 5 10.20 2.54 -14.21
CA ARG A 5 9.94 1.09 -14.27
C ARG A 5 9.48 0.54 -12.91
N PHE A 6 9.95 1.14 -11.82
CA PHE A 6 9.54 0.78 -10.47
C PHE A 6 8.12 1.23 -10.14
N TYR A 7 7.73 2.46 -10.46
CA TYR A 7 6.36 2.93 -10.22
C TYR A 7 5.33 2.11 -11.00
N ALA A 8 5.59 1.80 -12.27
CA ALA A 8 4.70 0.96 -13.07
C ALA A 8 4.52 -0.43 -12.44
N LYS A 9 5.62 -1.05 -11.96
CA LYS A 9 5.60 -2.32 -11.22
C LYS A 9 4.81 -2.22 -9.92
N ALA A 10 5.01 -1.16 -9.15
CA ALA A 10 4.29 -0.93 -7.90
C ALA A 10 2.79 -0.76 -8.14
N VAL A 11 2.37 0.00 -9.15
CA VAL A 11 0.94 0.18 -9.51
C VAL A 11 0.30 -1.16 -9.90
N ALA A 12 1.02 -2.01 -10.62
CA ALA A 12 0.54 -3.34 -10.97
C ALA A 12 0.27 -4.23 -9.74
N GLY A 13 0.96 -3.99 -8.62
CA GLY A 13 0.77 -4.73 -7.37
C GLY A 13 -0.33 -4.18 -6.45
N TRP A 14 -0.92 -3.02 -6.74
CA TRP A 14 -1.96 -2.43 -5.87
C TRP A 14 -3.23 -3.28 -5.75
N PRO A 15 -3.77 -3.90 -6.82
CA PRO A 15 -4.96 -4.73 -6.69
C PRO A 15 -4.74 -5.93 -5.77
N ALA A 16 -3.54 -6.52 -5.79
CA ALA A 16 -3.19 -7.65 -4.92
C ALA A 16 -3.19 -7.27 -3.43
N LEU A 17 -2.85 -6.03 -3.07
CA LEU A 17 -3.01 -5.54 -1.69
C LEU A 17 -4.46 -5.54 -1.22
N LEU A 18 -5.39 -5.10 -2.08
CA LEU A 18 -6.81 -5.07 -1.74
C LEU A 18 -7.36 -6.50 -1.67
N ALA A 19 -7.01 -7.35 -2.64
CA ALA A 19 -7.36 -8.76 -2.62
C ALA A 19 -6.90 -9.45 -1.32
N ARG A 20 -5.65 -9.17 -0.91
CA ARG A 20 -5.07 -9.70 0.34
C ARG A 20 -5.84 -9.21 1.56
N LEU A 21 -6.12 -7.92 1.64
CA LEU A 21 -6.88 -7.34 2.74
C LEU A 21 -8.25 -8.00 2.85
N ILE A 22 -8.98 -8.11 1.73
CA ILE A 22 -10.29 -8.75 1.68
C ILE A 22 -10.20 -10.19 2.21
N ALA A 23 -9.28 -10.98 1.68
CA ALA A 23 -9.12 -12.39 2.04
C ALA A 23 -8.78 -12.59 3.54
N LEU A 24 -8.04 -11.66 4.15
CA LEU A 24 -7.62 -11.75 5.54
C LEU A 24 -8.58 -11.08 6.53
N SER A 25 -9.47 -10.19 6.07
CA SER A 25 -10.27 -9.35 6.96
C SER A 25 -11.40 -10.08 7.68
N GLU A 26 -11.76 -11.30 7.26
CA GLU A 26 -12.88 -12.13 7.79
C GLU A 26 -14.22 -11.38 7.94
N ALA A 27 -14.32 -10.16 7.41
CA ALA A 27 -15.44 -9.26 7.53
C ALA A 27 -16.21 -9.25 6.20
N PRO A 28 -17.54 -9.03 6.24
CA PRO A 28 -18.32 -8.76 5.03
C PRO A 28 -17.74 -7.56 4.27
N ALA A 29 -17.79 -7.63 2.93
CA ALA A 29 -17.21 -6.61 2.06
C ALA A 29 -17.75 -5.20 2.37
N ASP A 30 -19.05 -5.06 2.68
CA ASP A 30 -19.64 -3.75 3.04
C ASP A 30 -18.98 -3.15 4.29
N ARG A 31 -18.74 -3.97 5.30
CA ARG A 31 -18.10 -3.52 6.55
C ARG A 31 -16.64 -3.18 6.31
N LEU A 32 -15.94 -3.97 5.49
CA LEU A 32 -14.55 -3.68 5.15
C LEU A 32 -14.43 -2.38 4.34
N ALA A 33 -15.38 -2.09 3.45
CA ALA A 33 -15.42 -0.88 2.66
C ALA A 33 -15.58 0.38 3.53
N ILE A 34 -16.45 0.31 4.55
CA ILE A 34 -16.58 1.36 5.58
C ILE A 34 -15.27 1.53 6.37
N ILE A 35 -14.70 0.43 6.87
CA ILE A 35 -13.43 0.47 7.61
C ILE A 35 -12.33 1.12 6.77
N LEU A 36 -12.27 0.79 5.48
CA LEU A 36 -11.28 1.36 4.57
C LEU A 36 -11.48 2.88 4.40
N GLY A 37 -12.70 3.34 4.17
CA GLY A 37 -13.00 4.76 4.02
C GLY A 37 -12.72 5.56 5.30
N ASP A 38 -13.18 5.06 6.44
CA ASP A 38 -13.00 5.73 7.73
C ASP A 38 -11.52 5.74 8.17
N THR A 39 -10.81 4.63 7.97
CA THR A 39 -9.37 4.57 8.27
C THR A 39 -8.59 5.54 7.38
N ALA A 40 -8.95 5.68 6.11
CA ALA A 40 -8.30 6.63 5.22
C ALA A 40 -8.40 8.06 5.74
N ARG A 41 -9.60 8.46 6.20
CA ARG A 41 -9.86 9.78 6.81
C ARG A 41 -9.11 9.96 8.13
N LEU A 42 -9.29 9.04 9.07
CA LEU A 42 -8.72 9.11 10.42
C LEU A 42 -7.18 9.09 10.41
N ALA A 43 -6.57 8.31 9.53
CA ALA A 43 -5.12 8.22 9.41
C ALA A 43 -4.52 9.22 8.41
N SER A 44 -5.33 10.11 7.84
CA SER A 44 -4.93 11.10 6.82
C SER A 44 -4.21 10.46 5.62
N LEU A 45 -4.69 9.32 5.16
CA LEU A 45 -4.15 8.58 4.00
C LEU A 45 -4.78 9.01 2.68
N GLY A 46 -5.91 9.71 2.78
CA GLY A 46 -6.66 10.39 1.74
C GLY A 46 -8.03 10.79 2.29
N THR A 47 -8.78 11.58 1.54
CA THR A 47 -10.11 12.04 1.94
C THR A 47 -11.12 11.59 0.90
N PRO A 48 -11.57 10.32 0.92
CA PRO A 48 -12.68 9.91 0.09
C PRO A 48 -13.91 10.74 0.46
N GLU A 49 -14.61 11.28 -0.55
CA GLU A 49 -15.83 12.06 -0.37
C GLU A 49 -16.91 11.20 0.31
N GLU A 50 -17.05 9.96 -0.16
CA GLU A 50 -17.97 8.96 0.36
C GLU A 50 -17.22 7.64 0.66
N ASN A 51 -17.78 6.83 1.56
CA ASN A 51 -17.26 5.48 1.77
C ASN A 51 -17.51 4.65 0.51
N PRO A 52 -16.54 3.84 0.04
CA PRO A 52 -16.75 2.98 -1.10
C PRO A 52 -17.83 1.95 -0.80
N SER A 53 -18.52 1.52 -1.85
CA SER A 53 -19.40 0.36 -1.81
C SER A 53 -18.59 -0.95 -1.76
N ALA A 54 -19.22 -2.05 -1.34
CA ALA A 54 -18.61 -3.37 -1.46
C ALA A 54 -18.26 -3.74 -2.90
N ALA A 55 -19.08 -3.32 -3.88
CA ALA A 55 -18.83 -3.60 -5.29
C ALA A 55 -17.54 -2.92 -5.78
N GLU A 56 -17.32 -1.66 -5.41
CA GLU A 56 -16.07 -0.95 -5.73
C GLU A 56 -14.86 -1.59 -5.04
N LEU A 57 -14.99 -1.94 -3.76
CA LEU A 57 -13.94 -2.63 -3.01
C LEU A 57 -13.54 -3.95 -3.69
N LEU A 58 -14.51 -4.76 -4.10
CA LEU A 58 -14.26 -6.03 -4.79
C LEU A 58 -13.67 -5.81 -6.19
N ALA A 59 -14.12 -4.79 -6.93
CA ALA A 59 -13.55 -4.45 -8.23
C ALA A 59 -12.06 -4.06 -8.11
N TRP A 60 -11.70 -3.31 -7.07
CA TRP A 60 -10.33 -2.89 -6.78
C TRP A 60 -9.37 -4.03 -6.44
N ALA A 61 -9.87 -5.24 -6.17
CA ALA A 61 -9.03 -6.44 -6.08
C ALA A 61 -8.51 -6.91 -7.45
N HIS A 62 -9.09 -6.42 -8.56
CA HIS A 62 -8.77 -6.82 -9.92
C HIS A 62 -8.30 -5.67 -10.82
N VAL A 63 -8.71 -4.44 -10.50
CA VAL A 63 -8.30 -3.24 -11.23
C VAL A 63 -7.56 -2.28 -10.32
N ARG A 64 -6.86 -1.31 -10.90
CA ARG A 64 -6.10 -0.31 -10.15
C ARG A 64 -7.02 0.47 -9.18
N PRO A 65 -6.81 0.36 -7.86
CA PRO A 65 -7.54 1.17 -6.88
C PRO A 65 -7.06 2.64 -6.89
N PRO A 66 -7.86 3.57 -6.33
CA PRO A 66 -7.34 4.89 -5.99
C PRO A 66 -6.21 4.78 -4.96
N LEU A 67 -5.25 5.71 -5.02
CA LEU A 67 -4.05 5.68 -4.18
C LEU A 67 -4.38 5.63 -2.67
N TRP A 68 -5.40 6.36 -2.23
CA TRP A 68 -5.79 6.36 -0.82
C TRP A 68 -6.26 4.97 -0.36
N ALA A 69 -6.95 4.22 -1.21
CA ALA A 69 -7.43 2.87 -0.89
C ALA A 69 -6.26 1.90 -0.78
N ALA A 70 -5.31 1.96 -1.73
CA ALA A 70 -4.08 1.15 -1.68
C ALA A 70 -3.23 1.46 -0.43
N LYS A 71 -3.03 2.75 -0.10
CA LYS A 71 -2.35 3.18 1.13
C LYS A 71 -3.04 2.64 2.37
N THR A 72 -4.38 2.73 2.41
CA THR A 72 -5.14 2.28 3.58
C THR A 72 -5.10 0.76 3.72
N ALA A 73 -5.16 0.02 2.61
CA ALA A 73 -5.01 -1.42 2.62
C ALA A 73 -3.64 -1.85 3.18
N LEU A 74 -2.56 -1.23 2.69
CA LEU A 74 -1.23 -1.48 3.26
C LEU A 74 -1.18 -1.13 4.75
N PHE A 75 -1.70 0.03 5.14
CA PHE A 75 -1.73 0.47 6.54
C PHE A 75 -2.42 -0.55 7.44
N LEU A 76 -3.54 -1.13 7.01
CA LEU A 76 -4.23 -2.18 7.76
C LEU A 76 -3.45 -3.50 7.77
N LEU A 77 -2.91 -3.93 6.62
CA LEU A 77 -2.15 -5.17 6.49
C LEU A 77 -0.93 -5.23 7.42
N VAL A 78 -0.14 -4.14 7.50
CA VAL A 78 1.06 -4.10 8.37
C VAL A 78 0.74 -4.13 9.86
N GLN A 79 -0.51 -3.89 10.25
CA GLN A 79 -0.99 -3.95 11.63
C GLN A 79 -1.69 -5.28 11.98
N MET A 80 -1.89 -6.17 11.00
CA MET A 80 -2.59 -7.43 11.24
C MET A 80 -1.75 -8.40 12.10
N PRO A 81 -2.35 -9.05 13.11
CA PRO A 81 -1.66 -10.03 13.94
C PRO A 81 -1.08 -11.22 13.17
N ARG A 82 -1.69 -11.57 12.02
CA ARG A 82 -1.26 -12.68 11.14
C ARG A 82 0.03 -12.38 10.37
N ARG A 83 0.55 -11.14 10.45
CA ARG A 83 1.81 -10.70 9.82
C ARG A 83 1.86 -11.04 8.32
N PRO A 84 0.89 -10.56 7.51
CA PRO A 84 0.91 -10.82 6.08
C PRO A 84 2.17 -10.23 5.44
N ALA A 85 2.72 -10.96 4.48
CA ALA A 85 3.87 -10.57 3.69
C ALA A 85 3.53 -10.61 2.19
N PRO A 86 4.18 -9.78 1.36
CA PRO A 86 3.98 -9.79 -0.09
C PRO A 86 4.44 -11.12 -0.70
N GLU A 87 3.65 -11.67 -1.62
CA GLU A 87 3.93 -12.97 -2.26
C GLU A 87 4.54 -12.86 -3.66
N SER A 88 4.39 -11.71 -4.32
CA SER A 88 4.96 -11.46 -5.65
C SER A 88 5.93 -10.29 -5.66
N GLU A 89 6.65 -10.18 -6.76
CA GLU A 89 7.53 -9.06 -7.05
C GLU A 89 6.76 -7.73 -7.15
N GLU A 90 5.60 -7.73 -7.78
CA GLU A 90 4.71 -6.58 -7.90
C GLU A 90 4.14 -6.18 -6.54
N GLU A 91 3.75 -7.17 -5.72
CA GLU A 91 3.33 -6.90 -4.34
C GLU A 91 4.48 -6.25 -3.56
N ARG A 92 5.70 -6.80 -3.58
CA ARG A 92 6.82 -6.17 -2.86
C ARG A 92 7.06 -4.72 -3.29
N ALA A 93 7.02 -4.45 -4.59
CA ALA A 93 7.15 -3.10 -5.13
C ALA A 93 6.01 -2.19 -4.66
N ALA A 94 4.76 -2.69 -4.64
CA ALA A 94 3.60 -1.96 -4.15
C ALA A 94 3.72 -1.62 -2.65
N TRP A 95 4.09 -2.61 -1.84
CA TRP A 95 4.30 -2.44 -0.40
C TRP A 95 5.38 -1.40 -0.13
N ALA A 96 6.56 -1.52 -0.76
CA ALA A 96 7.65 -0.58 -0.60
C ALA A 96 7.27 0.85 -1.03
N TYR A 97 6.68 1.00 -2.22
CA TYR A 97 6.25 2.29 -2.75
C TYR A 97 5.22 2.98 -1.85
N LEU A 98 4.18 2.25 -1.44
CA LEU A 98 3.10 2.80 -0.62
C LEU A 98 3.59 3.07 0.81
N TRP A 99 4.50 2.25 1.34
CA TRP A 99 5.12 2.47 2.65
C TRP A 99 5.78 3.85 2.75
N LEU A 100 6.57 4.23 1.75
CA LEU A 100 7.18 5.56 1.66
C LEU A 100 6.15 6.70 1.56
N ARG A 101 4.94 6.41 1.07
CA ARG A 101 3.84 7.37 0.92
C ARG A 101 2.86 7.38 2.09
N LEU A 102 2.97 6.46 3.04
CA LEU A 102 2.13 6.48 4.25
C LEU A 102 2.49 7.67 5.14
N ARG A 103 3.79 7.91 5.30
CA ARG A 103 4.34 9.00 6.11
C ARG A 103 5.67 9.47 5.50
N PRO A 104 5.96 10.78 5.56
CA PRO A 104 7.28 11.28 5.16
C PRO A 104 8.36 10.66 6.06
N ARG A 105 9.49 10.32 5.45
CA ARG A 105 10.68 9.81 6.13
C ARG A 105 11.88 10.65 5.68
N GLU A 106 12.84 10.84 6.58
CA GLU A 106 14.01 11.68 6.34
C GLU A 106 15.12 10.93 5.60
N SER A 107 15.16 9.60 5.71
CA SER A 107 16.14 8.74 5.05
C SER A 107 15.60 7.34 4.78
N LEU A 108 16.26 6.61 3.87
CA LEU A 108 16.00 5.19 3.64
C LEU A 108 16.18 4.36 4.92
N VAL A 109 17.21 4.66 5.71
CA VAL A 109 17.48 3.98 6.99
C VAL A 109 16.30 4.16 7.95
N ALA A 110 15.78 5.38 8.07
CA ALA A 110 14.60 5.65 8.89
C ALA A 110 13.34 4.94 8.36
N ALA A 111 13.18 4.85 7.03
CA ALA A 111 12.08 4.12 6.41
C ALA A 111 12.14 2.60 6.69
N LEU A 112 13.33 2.00 6.61
CA LEU A 112 13.58 0.59 6.95
C LEU A 112 13.36 0.31 8.44
N ALA A 113 13.90 1.16 9.31
CA ALA A 113 13.76 1.00 10.76
C ALA A 113 12.29 1.05 11.22
N ALA A 114 11.47 1.87 10.55
CA ALA A 114 10.06 2.00 10.84
C ALA A 114 9.20 0.82 10.35
N LEU A 115 9.70 -0.03 9.44
CA LEU A 115 8.97 -1.23 9.02
C LEU A 115 8.81 -2.21 10.19
N PRO A 116 7.69 -2.94 10.26
CA PRO A 116 7.58 -4.12 11.09
C PRO A 116 8.75 -5.06 10.84
N GLU A 117 9.35 -5.59 11.91
CA GLU A 117 10.57 -6.38 11.85
C GLU A 117 10.50 -7.53 10.84
N TYR A 118 9.36 -8.22 10.79
CA TYR A 118 9.12 -9.36 9.90
C TYR A 118 9.12 -9.00 8.40
N LEU A 119 8.99 -7.72 8.05
CA LEU A 119 8.99 -7.24 6.66
C LEU A 119 10.33 -6.65 6.24
N ARG A 120 11.23 -6.32 7.18
CA ARG A 120 12.46 -5.58 6.88
C ARG A 120 13.33 -6.29 5.86
N ALA A 121 13.58 -7.59 6.08
CA ALA A 121 14.39 -8.39 5.15
C ALA A 121 13.71 -8.55 3.79
N THR A 122 12.40 -8.82 3.78
CA THR A 122 11.61 -9.04 2.56
C THR A 122 11.51 -7.80 1.67
N LEU A 123 11.47 -6.61 2.27
CA LEU A 123 11.26 -5.35 1.55
C LEU A 123 12.53 -4.51 1.41
N ALA A 124 13.70 -4.94 1.90
CA ALA A 124 14.91 -4.12 1.93
C ALA A 124 15.28 -3.58 0.53
N ASP A 125 15.40 -4.48 -0.45
CA ASP A 125 15.82 -4.15 -1.81
C ASP A 125 14.76 -3.35 -2.57
N ASP A 126 13.48 -3.71 -2.41
CA ASP A 126 12.37 -2.99 -3.04
C ASP A 126 12.19 -1.59 -2.43
N LEU A 127 12.48 -1.41 -1.13
CA LEU A 127 12.42 -0.10 -0.48
C LEU A 127 13.55 0.82 -0.90
N ASP A 128 14.77 0.28 -1.08
CA ASP A 128 15.88 1.04 -1.65
C ASP A 128 15.57 1.51 -3.09
N GLN A 129 15.03 0.62 -3.93
CA GLN A 129 14.59 0.99 -5.28
C GLN A 129 13.47 2.04 -5.27
N ALA A 130 12.45 1.87 -4.42
CA ALA A 130 11.37 2.84 -4.25
C ALA A 130 11.89 4.21 -3.79
N TRP A 131 12.88 4.22 -2.90
CA TRP A 131 13.50 5.45 -2.40
C TRP A 131 14.26 6.19 -3.50
N ARG A 132 15.08 5.48 -4.29
CA ARG A 132 15.80 6.06 -5.43
C ARG A 132 14.84 6.65 -6.46
N ASP A 133 13.75 5.93 -6.76
CA ASP A 133 12.68 6.42 -7.63
C ASP A 133 12.08 7.73 -7.09
N GLN A 134 11.67 7.74 -5.82
CA GLN A 134 11.08 8.93 -5.18
C GLN A 134 12.04 10.13 -5.15
N VAL A 135 13.33 9.92 -4.86
CA VAL A 135 14.33 11.00 -4.88
C VAL A 135 14.56 11.50 -6.30
N SER A 136 14.64 10.62 -7.29
CA SER A 136 14.81 11.03 -8.68
C SER A 136 13.67 11.93 -9.17
N GLN A 137 12.43 11.66 -8.75
CA GLN A 137 11.25 12.49 -9.07
C GLN A 137 11.27 13.88 -8.39
N ARG A 138 12.02 14.07 -7.30
CA ARG A 138 12.14 15.37 -6.60
C ARG A 138 13.26 16.25 -7.15
N LEU A 139 14.17 15.67 -7.95
CA LEU A 139 15.31 16.37 -8.55
C LEU A 139 15.02 16.87 -9.97
N VAL A 140 13.82 16.60 -10.51
CA VAL A 140 13.33 17.08 -11.80
C VAL A 140 12.45 18.31 -11.62
#